data_AF-A0A957TV55-F1
#
_entry.id   AF-A0A957TV55-F1
#
_cell.length_a   1.000
_cell.length_b   1.000
_cell.length_c   1.000
_cell.angle_alpha   90.00
_cell.angle_beta   90.00
_cell.angle_gamma   90.00
#
_symmetry.space_group_name_H-M   'P 1'
#
loop_
_entity.id
_entity.type
_entity.pdbx_description
1 polymer ?
#
loop_
_entity_poly.entity_id
_entity_poly.type
_entity_poly.pdbx_seq_one_letter_code
_entity_poly.pdbx_strand_id
1 'polypeptide(L)'
;MSDRDVAVLWALSDFRVLSTLQIAMLFWRPSLAHKLAWWHLPQTAIDQVLASYTAHRVNERLDFAKWLLAIRRKQPEQLATLGPGFDLLVDPKWFGSLSLPEQQQVPITPQDWLLRLFDYDQPLPQAFYKRRRLPSEFISTGCKQGLRRLFDEGYIEPEEQPTRLQQGRKPLLWYLAKQGRDTLAGIANVSTNAIPWKTAGSYSPWGLPHRLENNDLRISTLLAANRHGWKIQRWIDDDQLRTMHSKKSERVKWQRPKDPRKPNGETVEEEGTVVADHYFWLDTGKNWHNFYEYDRGTKTVQYQEPEQNDQDFERKIYTFTAYYKSGLYAQRYPEAGKSMRVLIVTSSEARLQSLKAITEGVVNQMSNNDKDRESGLMRYWFTTADKIRPTWEDYFSESTLLDGEIWVRAGQNQLRAVIW
;
A
#
# COMPACT_ATOMS: atom_id res chain seq x y z
N MET A 1 -16.21 -24.32 -6.30
CA MET A 1 -15.33 -23.14 -6.11
C MET A 1 -15.77 -22.05 -7.08
N SER A 2 -15.94 -20.80 -6.62
CA SER A 2 -16.28 -19.67 -7.49
C SER A 2 -15.04 -19.04 -8.14
N ASP A 3 -15.21 -18.23 -9.19
CA ASP A 3 -14.08 -17.50 -9.83
C ASP A 3 -13.31 -16.63 -8.83
N ARG A 4 -14.03 -16.02 -7.86
CA ARG A 4 -13.42 -15.24 -6.79
C ARG A 4 -12.56 -16.11 -5.88
N ASP A 5 -13.03 -17.31 -5.54
CA ASP A 5 -12.28 -18.24 -4.71
C ASP A 5 -10.97 -18.64 -5.42
N VAL A 6 -11.04 -18.98 -6.71
CA VAL A 6 -9.85 -19.28 -7.53
C VAL A 6 -8.89 -18.09 -7.56
N ALA A 7 -9.40 -16.87 -7.70
CA ALA A 7 -8.59 -15.66 -7.70
C ALA A 7 -7.88 -15.42 -6.35
N VAL A 8 -8.55 -15.71 -5.23
CA VAL A 8 -7.94 -15.67 -3.89
C VAL A 8 -6.80 -16.66 -3.77
N LEU A 9 -6.98 -17.89 -4.25
CA LEU A 9 -5.92 -18.91 -4.22
C LEU A 9 -4.72 -18.46 -5.06
N TRP A 10 -4.93 -17.91 -6.26
CA TRP A 10 -3.85 -17.37 -7.09
C TRP A 10 -3.09 -16.23 -6.39
N ALA A 11 -3.78 -15.31 -5.73
CA ALA A 11 -3.11 -14.27 -4.96
C ALA A 11 -2.33 -14.84 -3.77
N LEU A 12 -2.84 -15.85 -3.06
CA LEU A 12 -2.09 -16.49 -1.98
C LEU A 12 -0.85 -17.24 -2.49
N SER A 13 -0.94 -17.85 -3.67
CA SER A 13 0.24 -18.34 -4.40
C SER A 13 1.21 -17.18 -4.63
N ASP A 14 0.79 -16.12 -5.34
CA ASP A 14 1.67 -15.06 -5.85
C ASP A 14 2.29 -14.16 -4.78
N PHE A 15 1.56 -13.89 -3.70
CA PHE A 15 2.00 -13.06 -2.58
C PHE A 15 2.60 -13.88 -1.44
N ARG A 16 2.50 -15.22 -1.51
CA ARG A 16 2.91 -16.23 -0.52
C ARG A 16 2.14 -16.19 0.81
N VAL A 17 1.78 -15.00 1.27
CA VAL A 17 1.00 -14.75 2.49
C VAL A 17 0.23 -13.45 2.35
N LEU A 18 -1.03 -13.43 2.77
CA LEU A 18 -1.82 -12.21 2.82
C LEU A 18 -2.57 -12.10 4.14
N SER A 19 -2.69 -10.89 4.68
CA SER A 19 -3.60 -10.64 5.79
C SER A 19 -5.05 -10.66 5.33
N THR A 20 -6.00 -10.91 6.25
CA THR A 20 -7.44 -10.80 5.95
C THR A 20 -7.79 -9.45 5.33
N LEU A 21 -7.14 -8.36 5.76
CA LEU A 21 -7.34 -7.03 5.20
C LEU A 21 -6.91 -7.00 3.72
N GLN A 22 -5.70 -7.43 3.42
CA GLN A 22 -5.15 -7.45 2.05
C GLN A 22 -6.01 -8.28 1.10
N ILE A 23 -6.53 -9.43 1.55
CA ILE A 23 -7.47 -10.23 0.75
C ILE A 23 -8.78 -9.48 0.51
N ALA A 24 -9.34 -8.86 1.56
CA ALA A 24 -10.56 -8.07 1.42
C ALA A 24 -10.39 -6.94 0.40
N MET A 25 -9.22 -6.30 0.39
CA MET A 25 -8.88 -5.23 -0.55
C MET A 25 -8.77 -5.68 -2.00
N LEU A 26 -8.26 -6.89 -2.24
CA LEU A 26 -8.12 -7.43 -3.59
C LEU A 26 -9.48 -7.87 -4.15
N PHE A 27 -10.30 -8.57 -3.36
CA PHE A 27 -11.42 -9.37 -3.91
C PHE A 27 -12.81 -9.02 -3.36
N TRP A 28 -12.89 -8.31 -2.24
CA TRP A 28 -14.16 -7.90 -1.62
C TRP A 28 -14.27 -6.39 -1.55
N ARG A 29 -13.79 -5.75 -2.60
CA ARG A 29 -13.95 -4.35 -2.91
C ARG A 29 -15.43 -3.96 -2.81
N PRO A 30 -15.85 -3.22 -1.79
CA PRO A 30 -17.24 -2.79 -1.71
C PRO A 30 -17.44 -1.75 -2.82
N SER A 31 -18.24 -2.08 -3.85
CA SER A 31 -18.64 -1.04 -4.80
C SER A 31 -19.42 0.02 -4.03
N LEU A 32 -19.26 1.28 -4.42
CA LEU A 32 -19.99 2.38 -3.79
C LEU A 32 -21.50 2.15 -3.87
N ALA A 33 -21.97 1.67 -5.03
CA ALA A 33 -23.34 1.22 -5.20
C ALA A 33 -23.76 0.17 -4.16
N HIS A 34 -22.92 -0.84 -3.91
CA HIS A 34 -23.21 -1.86 -2.90
C HIS A 34 -23.23 -1.29 -1.48
N LYS A 35 -22.32 -0.36 -1.15
CA LYS A 35 -22.36 0.33 0.15
C LYS A 35 -23.64 1.14 0.31
N LEU A 36 -24.03 1.89 -0.72
CA LEU A 36 -25.26 2.69 -0.72
C LEU A 36 -26.50 1.79 -0.59
N ALA A 37 -26.51 0.63 -1.26
CA ALA A 37 -27.57 -0.37 -1.15
C ALA A 37 -27.70 -0.96 0.27
N TRP A 38 -26.63 -1.05 1.06
CA TRP A 38 -26.71 -1.45 2.47
C TRP A 38 -27.48 -0.48 3.35
N TRP A 39 -27.63 0.77 2.88
CA TRP A 39 -28.48 1.77 3.52
C TRP A 39 -29.91 1.76 3.00
N HIS A 40 -30.28 0.71 2.26
CA HIS A 40 -31.60 0.54 1.65
C HIS A 40 -32.01 1.69 0.73
N LEU A 41 -31.03 2.39 0.12
CA LEU A 41 -31.31 3.37 -0.91
C LEU A 41 -31.88 2.67 -2.16
N PRO A 42 -32.96 3.18 -2.77
CA PRO A 42 -33.43 2.67 -4.04
C PRO A 42 -32.38 2.92 -5.12
N GLN A 43 -32.33 2.06 -6.15
CA GLN A 43 -31.32 2.15 -7.21
C GLN A 43 -31.25 3.53 -7.86
N THR A 44 -32.40 4.20 -8.06
CA THR A 44 -32.45 5.57 -8.60
C THR A 44 -31.71 6.59 -7.73
N ALA A 45 -31.82 6.49 -6.41
CA ALA A 45 -31.09 7.35 -5.47
C ALA A 45 -29.60 7.00 -5.43
N ILE A 46 -29.25 5.71 -5.55
CA ILE A 46 -27.86 5.27 -5.69
C ILE A 46 -27.25 5.90 -6.93
N ASP A 47 -27.91 5.77 -8.08
CA ASP A 47 -27.44 6.31 -9.36
C ASP A 47 -27.31 7.84 -9.29
N GLN A 48 -28.26 8.52 -8.66
CA GLN A 48 -28.20 9.96 -8.42
C GLN A 48 -26.97 10.34 -7.57
N VAL A 49 -26.75 9.68 -6.43
CA VAL A 49 -25.59 9.95 -5.57
C VAL A 49 -24.27 9.70 -6.31
N LEU A 50 -24.17 8.62 -7.08
CA LEU A 50 -22.96 8.29 -7.83
C LEU A 50 -22.73 9.23 -9.02
N ALA A 51 -23.79 9.82 -9.58
CA ALA A 51 -23.70 10.84 -10.62
C ALA A 51 -23.36 12.23 -10.06
N SER A 52 -23.83 12.55 -8.85
CA SER A 52 -23.73 13.88 -8.25
C SER A 52 -22.47 14.10 -7.39
N TYR A 53 -21.85 13.04 -6.87
CA TYR A 53 -20.72 13.17 -5.95
C TYR A 53 -19.54 12.29 -6.35
N THR A 54 -18.33 12.79 -6.05
CA THR A 54 -17.12 12.00 -6.21
C THR A 54 -17.13 10.79 -5.29
N ALA A 55 -16.44 9.73 -5.70
CA ALA A 55 -16.33 8.50 -4.91
C ALA A 55 -15.82 8.77 -3.48
N HIS A 56 -14.87 9.69 -3.34
CA HIS A 56 -14.33 10.12 -2.06
C HIS A 56 -15.43 10.71 -1.16
N ARG A 57 -16.18 11.71 -1.65
CA ARG A 57 -17.26 12.35 -0.91
C ARG A 57 -18.34 11.34 -0.50
N VAL A 58 -18.71 10.41 -1.39
CA VAL A 58 -19.70 9.39 -1.05
C VAL A 58 -19.24 8.53 0.13
N ASN A 59 -18.00 8.02 0.09
CA ASN A 59 -17.54 7.18 1.19
C ASN A 59 -17.35 7.93 2.50
N GLU A 60 -16.85 9.15 2.44
CA GLU A 60 -16.66 9.99 3.62
C GLU A 60 -17.99 10.16 4.38
N ARG A 61 -19.07 10.48 3.66
CA ARG A 61 -20.43 10.61 4.23
C ARG A 61 -20.98 9.28 4.73
N LEU A 62 -20.81 8.17 3.99
CA LEU A 62 -21.26 6.85 4.46
C LEU A 62 -20.55 6.39 5.74
N ASP A 63 -19.27 6.70 5.87
CA ASP A 63 -18.51 6.33 7.05
C ASP A 63 -18.81 7.23 8.24
N PHE A 64 -19.12 8.51 7.99
CA PHE A 64 -19.65 9.41 9.00
C PHE A 64 -21.00 8.93 9.51
N ALA A 65 -21.88 8.51 8.61
CA ALA A 65 -23.16 7.90 8.95
C ALA A 65 -22.97 6.69 9.89
N LYS A 66 -22.06 5.76 9.56
CA LYS A 66 -21.73 4.62 10.46
C LYS A 66 -21.18 5.06 11.81
N TRP A 67 -20.32 6.09 11.82
CA TRP A 67 -19.72 6.60 13.05
C TRP A 67 -20.77 7.22 13.97
N LEU A 68 -21.70 8.01 13.44
CA LEU A 68 -22.83 8.55 14.19
C LEU A 68 -23.67 7.43 14.82
N LEU A 69 -23.96 6.36 14.06
CA LEU A 69 -24.67 5.19 14.58
C LEU A 69 -23.91 4.51 15.72
N ALA A 70 -22.58 4.42 15.62
CA ALA A 70 -21.74 3.80 16.64
C ALA A 70 -21.65 4.65 17.93
N ILE A 71 -21.48 5.97 17.80
CA ILE A 71 -21.49 6.90 18.94
C ILE A 71 -22.83 6.82 19.65
N ARG A 72 -23.95 6.91 18.92
CA ARG A 72 -25.29 6.79 19.51
C ARG A 72 -25.42 5.53 20.36
N ARG A 73 -24.96 4.39 19.84
CA ARG A 73 -25.10 3.10 20.53
C ARG A 73 -24.26 3.01 21.80
N LYS A 74 -23.12 3.70 21.87
CA LYS A 74 -22.12 3.51 22.94
C LYS A 74 -22.01 4.69 23.90
N GLN A 75 -22.16 5.91 23.40
CA GLN A 75 -21.83 7.19 24.04
C GLN A 75 -22.78 8.30 23.53
N PRO A 76 -24.12 8.16 23.70
CA PRO A 76 -25.11 9.09 23.16
C PRO A 76 -24.90 10.54 23.62
N GLU A 77 -24.36 10.74 24.82
CA GLU A 77 -24.01 12.05 25.38
C GLU A 77 -22.98 12.82 24.55
N GLN A 78 -22.12 12.13 23.79
CA GLN A 78 -21.13 12.79 22.94
C GLN A 78 -21.75 13.41 21.69
N LEU A 79 -22.96 13.01 21.28
CA LEU A 79 -23.63 13.60 20.11
C LEU A 79 -23.89 15.09 20.30
N ALA A 80 -24.24 15.50 21.53
CA ALA A 80 -24.47 16.92 21.87
C ALA A 80 -23.20 17.79 21.74
N THR A 81 -22.01 17.18 21.67
CA THR A 81 -20.74 17.89 21.56
C THR A 81 -20.29 18.15 20.11
N LEU A 82 -21.03 17.64 19.12
CA LEU A 82 -20.67 17.77 17.70
C LEU A 82 -20.94 19.16 17.12
N GLY A 83 -21.66 20.02 17.84
CA GLY A 83 -21.97 21.39 17.45
C GLY A 83 -23.33 21.54 16.74
N PRO A 84 -23.81 22.80 16.59
CA PRO A 84 -25.14 23.08 16.05
C PRO A 84 -25.30 22.57 14.61
N GLY A 85 -26.44 21.93 14.33
CA GLY A 85 -26.82 21.47 12.99
C GLY A 85 -26.50 19.99 12.70
N PHE A 86 -25.67 19.34 13.52
CA PHE A 86 -25.52 17.88 13.46
C PHE A 86 -26.71 17.15 14.08
N ASP A 87 -27.46 17.83 14.95
CA ASP A 87 -28.72 17.38 15.53
C ASP A 87 -29.77 17.06 14.45
N LEU A 88 -29.70 17.76 13.30
CA LEU A 88 -30.56 17.57 12.12
C LEU A 88 -30.10 16.42 11.22
N LEU A 89 -28.85 16.00 11.37
CA LEU A 89 -28.24 14.85 10.69
C LEU A 89 -28.28 13.61 11.58
N VAL A 90 -29.28 13.50 12.44
CA VAL A 90 -29.57 12.26 13.16
C VAL A 90 -31.05 11.94 12.92
N ASP A 91 -31.32 10.75 12.37
CA ASP A 91 -32.69 10.32 12.09
C ASP A 91 -33.55 10.40 13.38
N PRO A 92 -34.65 11.17 13.40
CA PRO A 92 -35.49 11.37 14.59
C PRO A 92 -36.08 10.06 15.15
N LYS A 93 -36.31 9.04 14.32
CA LYS A 93 -36.77 7.70 14.77
C LYS A 93 -35.74 6.99 15.66
N TRP A 94 -34.51 7.50 15.67
CA TRP A 94 -33.37 7.01 16.40
C TRP A 94 -33.17 7.85 17.69
N PHE A 95 -34.08 8.75 18.06
CA PHE A 95 -34.00 9.52 19.31
C PHE A 95 -35.20 9.28 20.21
N GLY A 96 -35.48 8.02 20.54
CA GLY A 96 -36.59 7.62 21.43
C GLY A 96 -36.59 8.21 22.85
N SER A 97 -35.81 9.26 23.15
CA SER A 97 -35.82 9.97 24.43
C SER A 97 -35.22 11.39 24.40
N LEU A 98 -34.86 11.96 23.24
CA LEU A 98 -34.41 13.35 23.16
C LEU A 98 -35.55 14.19 22.59
N SER A 99 -36.16 14.99 23.45
CA SER A 99 -37.28 15.87 23.16
C SER A 99 -36.87 16.97 22.19
N LEU A 100 -36.85 16.65 20.89
CA LEU A 100 -36.96 17.67 19.85
C LEU A 100 -38.35 18.31 19.96
N PRO A 101 -38.48 19.63 19.79
CA PRO A 101 -39.77 20.31 19.79
C PRO A 101 -40.75 19.60 18.86
N GLU A 102 -41.93 19.28 19.38
CA GLU A 102 -42.96 18.46 18.72
C GLU A 102 -43.35 18.98 17.32
N GLN A 103 -43.16 20.29 17.09
CA GLN A 103 -43.45 20.99 15.84
C GLN A 103 -42.43 20.75 14.69
N GLN A 104 -41.34 20.01 14.92
CA GLN A 104 -40.32 19.70 13.91
C GLN A 104 -40.16 18.20 13.60
N GLN A 105 -41.02 17.34 14.17
CA GLN A 105 -40.93 15.89 13.99
C GLN A 105 -41.60 15.43 12.67
N VAL A 106 -41.12 15.91 11.52
CA VAL A 106 -41.39 15.18 10.27
C VAL A 106 -40.58 13.89 10.35
N PRO A 107 -41.21 12.70 10.25
CA PRO A 107 -40.48 11.45 10.28
C PRO A 107 -39.56 11.37 9.05
N ILE A 108 -38.28 11.68 9.25
CA ILE A 108 -37.25 11.50 8.23
C ILE A 108 -37.08 9.98 8.07
N THR A 109 -37.09 9.48 6.83
CA THR A 109 -36.73 8.08 6.59
C THR A 109 -35.21 7.94 6.64
N PRO A 110 -34.65 6.74 6.95
CA PRO A 110 -33.20 6.52 6.85
C PRO A 110 -32.63 6.90 5.48
N GLN A 111 -33.43 6.75 4.42
CA GLN A 111 -33.11 7.20 3.07
C GLN A 111 -33.01 8.73 2.98
N ASP A 112 -34.05 9.47 3.39
CA ASP A 112 -34.06 10.94 3.32
C ASP A 112 -32.95 11.54 4.18
N TRP A 113 -32.68 10.92 5.33
CA TRP A 113 -31.58 11.29 6.21
C TRP A 113 -30.23 11.15 5.52
N LEU A 114 -30.00 10.01 4.84
CA LEU A 114 -28.75 9.78 4.16
C LEU A 114 -28.57 10.69 2.94
N LEU A 115 -29.65 10.99 2.20
CA LEU A 115 -29.63 11.98 1.13
C LEU A 115 -29.28 13.38 1.65
N ARG A 116 -29.91 13.81 2.75
CA ARG A 116 -29.56 15.07 3.43
C ARG A 116 -28.09 15.11 3.86
N LEU A 117 -27.51 13.98 4.26
CA LEU A 117 -26.10 13.92 4.61
C LEU A 117 -25.18 14.15 3.39
N PHE A 118 -25.58 13.74 2.19
CA PHE A 118 -24.82 14.03 0.96
C PHE A 118 -24.97 15.50 0.54
N ASP A 119 -26.18 16.05 0.68
CA ASP A 119 -26.50 17.46 0.45
C ASP A 119 -25.87 18.40 1.49
N TYR A 120 -25.49 17.86 2.65
CA TYR A 120 -24.81 18.61 3.69
C TYR A 120 -23.41 19.02 3.21
N ASP A 121 -23.25 20.28 2.84
CA ASP A 121 -22.01 20.78 2.25
C ASP A 121 -20.98 21.25 3.27
N GLN A 122 -21.34 21.29 4.56
CA GLN A 122 -20.39 21.66 5.59
C GLN A 122 -19.34 20.55 5.83
N PRO A 123 -18.13 20.92 6.28
CA PRO A 123 -17.11 19.97 6.71
C PRO A 123 -17.63 19.06 7.82
N LEU A 124 -17.16 17.81 7.85
CA LEU A 124 -17.48 16.91 8.96
C LEU A 124 -16.75 17.34 10.25
N PRO A 125 -17.27 16.95 11.44
CA PRO A 125 -16.64 17.29 12.71
C PRO A 125 -15.19 16.77 12.78
N GLN A 126 -14.27 17.58 13.31
CA GLN A 126 -12.86 17.17 13.45
C GLN A 126 -12.68 15.86 14.25
N ALA A 127 -13.60 15.56 15.18
CA ALA A 127 -13.63 14.32 15.94
C ALA A 127 -13.79 13.07 15.04
N PHE A 128 -14.52 13.18 13.94
CA PHE A 128 -14.64 12.10 12.95
C PHE A 128 -13.31 11.82 12.26
N TYR A 129 -12.58 12.86 11.85
CA TYR A 129 -11.26 12.70 11.21
C TYR A 129 -10.18 12.21 12.18
N LYS A 130 -10.29 12.55 13.47
CA LYS A 130 -9.36 12.10 14.50
C LYS A 130 -9.59 10.66 14.96
N ARG A 131 -10.67 9.99 14.51
CA ARG A 131 -10.99 8.64 14.98
C ARG A 131 -10.00 7.61 14.43
N ARG A 132 -9.52 6.72 15.29
CA ARG A 132 -8.71 5.58 14.86
C ARG A 132 -9.63 4.57 14.17
N ARG A 133 -9.57 4.50 12.85
CA ARG A 133 -10.30 3.50 12.08
C ARG A 133 -9.57 2.17 12.13
N LEU A 134 -10.28 1.10 12.48
CA LEU A 134 -9.67 -0.21 12.63
C LEU A 134 -9.77 -0.99 11.31
N PRO A 135 -8.68 -1.65 10.86
CA PRO A 135 -8.70 -2.60 9.74
C PRO A 135 -9.91 -3.55 9.70
N SER A 136 -10.37 -3.98 10.87
CA SER A 136 -11.50 -4.90 11.04
C SER A 136 -12.87 -4.33 10.65
N GLU A 137 -13.03 -3.00 10.64
CA GLU A 137 -14.27 -2.34 10.19
C GLU A 137 -14.49 -2.51 8.67
N PHE A 138 -13.46 -2.93 7.95
CA PHE A 138 -13.45 -2.99 6.48
C PHE A 138 -13.57 -4.41 5.92
N ILE A 139 -13.49 -5.43 6.77
CA ILE A 139 -13.62 -6.83 6.33
C ILE A 139 -15.10 -7.17 6.29
N SER A 140 -15.67 -7.20 5.09
CA SER A 140 -17.08 -7.56 4.87
C SER A 140 -17.40 -8.97 5.40
N THR A 141 -18.65 -9.18 5.81
CA THR A 141 -19.13 -10.51 6.22
C THR A 141 -18.93 -11.54 5.10
N GLY A 142 -19.11 -11.13 3.84
CA GLY A 142 -18.86 -11.98 2.69
C GLY A 142 -17.39 -12.39 2.53
N CYS A 143 -16.44 -11.51 2.86
CA CYS A 143 -15.02 -11.88 2.90
C CYS A 143 -14.75 -12.93 3.99
N LYS A 144 -15.28 -12.71 5.19
CA LYS A 144 -15.12 -13.67 6.31
C LYS A 144 -15.73 -15.03 5.98
N GLN A 145 -16.92 -15.06 5.41
CA GLN A 145 -17.60 -16.29 4.99
C GLN A 145 -16.85 -17.00 3.86
N GLY A 146 -16.36 -16.26 2.86
CA GLY A 146 -15.56 -16.81 1.76
C GLY A 146 -14.26 -17.45 2.25
N LEU A 147 -13.52 -16.74 3.10
CA LEU A 147 -12.30 -17.27 3.73
C LEU A 147 -12.58 -18.47 4.62
N ARG A 148 -13.66 -18.42 5.41
CA ARG A 148 -14.05 -19.55 6.27
C ARG A 148 -14.35 -20.79 5.44
N ARG A 149 -15.10 -20.66 4.34
CA ARG A 149 -15.38 -21.76 3.42
C ARG A 149 -14.10 -22.34 2.82
N LEU A 150 -13.21 -21.50 2.29
CA LEU A 150 -11.93 -21.94 1.73
C LEU A 150 -11.07 -22.68 2.76
N PHE A 151 -11.10 -22.24 4.01
CA PHE A 151 -10.42 -22.91 5.12
C PHE A 151 -11.05 -24.25 5.48
N ASP A 152 -12.38 -24.29 5.64
CA ASP A 152 -13.12 -25.51 5.98
C ASP A 152 -12.95 -26.59 4.87
N GLU A 153 -12.79 -26.16 3.61
CA GLU A 153 -12.50 -27.04 2.47
C GLU A 153 -11.00 -27.40 2.33
N GLY A 154 -10.13 -26.91 3.21
CA GLY A 154 -8.69 -27.24 3.24
C GLY A 154 -7.83 -26.52 2.19
N TYR A 155 -8.35 -25.51 1.49
CA TYR A 155 -7.61 -24.82 0.42
C TYR A 155 -6.65 -23.74 0.93
N ILE A 156 -6.89 -23.20 2.12
CA ILE A 156 -6.05 -22.17 2.75
C ILE A 156 -5.83 -22.48 4.23
N GLU A 157 -4.75 -21.96 4.79
CA GLU A 157 -4.37 -22.15 6.20
C GLU A 157 -4.24 -20.78 6.89
N PRO A 158 -4.92 -20.55 8.04
CA PRO A 158 -4.78 -19.33 8.81
C PRO A 158 -3.56 -19.40 9.74
N GLU A 159 -2.96 -18.25 10.02
CA GLU A 159 -1.92 -18.10 11.03
C GLU A 159 -2.11 -16.80 11.83
N GLU A 160 -1.86 -16.87 13.15
CA GLU A 160 -1.83 -15.69 14.00
C GLU A 160 -0.50 -14.94 13.85
N GLN A 161 -0.56 -13.61 13.73
CA GLN A 161 0.65 -12.81 13.73
C GLN A 161 1.24 -12.70 15.14
N PRO A 162 2.58 -12.65 15.29
CA PRO A 162 3.19 -12.25 16.53
C PRO A 162 2.71 -10.86 16.98
N THR A 163 2.09 -10.79 18.16
CA THR A 163 1.60 -9.56 18.78
C THR A 163 2.18 -9.38 20.18
N ARG A 164 2.59 -8.15 20.51
CA ARG A 164 2.87 -7.79 21.91
C ARG A 164 1.55 -7.70 22.67
N LEU A 165 1.55 -7.99 23.97
CA LEU A 165 0.35 -7.98 24.82
C LEU A 165 -0.47 -6.67 24.71
N GLN A 166 0.18 -5.52 24.50
CA GLN A 166 -0.46 -4.21 24.41
C GLN A 166 -1.01 -3.85 23.01
N GLN A 167 -0.67 -4.61 21.97
CA GLN A 167 -1.00 -4.26 20.58
C GLN A 167 -2.40 -4.70 20.13
N GLY A 168 -3.10 -5.49 20.95
CA GLY A 168 -4.33 -6.15 20.56
C GLY A 168 -4.10 -7.24 19.51
N ARG A 169 -5.18 -7.91 19.10
CA ARG A 169 -5.12 -8.93 18.05
C ARG A 169 -4.93 -8.28 16.68
N LYS A 170 -3.92 -8.73 15.94
CA LYS A 170 -3.72 -8.37 14.53
C LYS A 170 -4.62 -9.22 13.63
N PRO A 171 -4.89 -8.78 12.39
CA PRO A 171 -5.60 -9.61 11.41
C PRO A 171 -4.91 -10.96 11.21
N LEU A 172 -5.68 -12.02 11.00
CA LEU A 172 -5.13 -13.32 10.60
C LEU A 172 -4.37 -13.19 9.29
N LEU A 173 -3.31 -13.99 9.17
CA LEU A 173 -2.63 -14.27 7.92
C LEU A 173 -3.22 -15.52 7.30
N TRP A 174 -3.19 -15.55 5.98
CA TRP A 174 -3.66 -16.67 5.19
C TRP A 174 -2.54 -17.10 4.26
N TYR A 175 -2.39 -18.42 4.15
CA TYR A 175 -1.46 -19.08 3.25
C TYR A 175 -2.24 -20.00 2.33
N LEU A 176 -1.70 -20.25 1.15
CA LEU A 176 -2.21 -21.32 0.29
C LEU A 176 -1.89 -22.66 0.95
N ALA A 177 -2.89 -23.50 1.19
CA ALA A 177 -2.66 -24.85 1.72
C ALA A 177 -2.21 -25.80 0.60
N LYS A 178 -1.72 -26.98 0.97
CA LYS A 178 -1.30 -28.00 -0.02
C LYS A 178 -2.44 -28.35 -1.00
N GLN A 179 -3.65 -28.59 -0.49
CA GLN A 179 -4.81 -28.90 -1.34
C GLN A 179 -5.18 -27.72 -2.25
N GLY A 180 -5.07 -26.47 -1.78
CA GLY A 180 -5.30 -25.29 -2.61
C GLY A 180 -4.29 -25.19 -3.75
N ARG A 181 -3.02 -25.49 -3.47
CA ARG A 181 -1.96 -25.56 -4.47
C ARG A 181 -2.20 -26.64 -5.52
N ASP A 182 -2.53 -27.86 -5.09
CA ASP A 182 -2.85 -28.97 -6.00
C ASP A 182 -4.07 -28.64 -6.87
N THR A 183 -5.07 -27.96 -6.30
CA THR A 183 -6.25 -27.49 -7.03
C THR A 183 -5.89 -26.45 -8.10
N LEU A 184 -5.07 -25.46 -7.77
CA LEU A 184 -4.58 -24.48 -8.75
C LEU A 184 -3.78 -25.13 -9.87
N ALA A 185 -2.93 -26.11 -9.54
CA ALA A 185 -2.16 -26.86 -10.53
C ALA A 185 -3.07 -27.60 -11.52
N GLY A 186 -4.14 -28.23 -11.01
CA GLY A 186 -5.17 -28.85 -11.83
C GLY A 186 -5.90 -27.85 -12.73
N ILE A 187 -6.30 -26.69 -12.20
CA ILE A 187 -6.97 -25.63 -12.97
C ILE A 187 -6.06 -25.08 -14.09
N ALA A 188 -4.78 -24.86 -13.81
CA ALA A 188 -3.82 -24.36 -14.79
C ALA A 188 -3.25 -25.44 -15.72
N ASN A 189 -3.58 -26.72 -15.49
CA ASN A 189 -3.00 -27.86 -16.20
C ASN A 189 -1.45 -27.86 -16.18
N VAL A 190 -0.87 -27.60 -15.00
CA VAL A 190 0.58 -27.61 -14.77
C VAL A 190 0.94 -28.54 -13.61
N SER A 191 2.22 -28.88 -13.49
CA SER A 191 2.70 -29.62 -12.31
C SER A 191 2.49 -28.79 -11.04
N THR A 192 2.15 -29.43 -9.91
CA THR A 192 2.11 -28.81 -8.59
C THR A 192 3.38 -27.99 -8.28
N ASN A 193 4.55 -28.43 -8.76
CA ASN A 193 5.82 -27.73 -8.58
C ASN A 193 5.93 -26.39 -9.32
N ALA A 194 5.11 -26.18 -10.34
CA ALA A 194 5.02 -24.91 -11.05
C ALA A 194 4.21 -23.85 -10.29
N ILE A 195 3.39 -24.25 -9.30
CA ILE A 195 2.65 -23.31 -8.44
C ILE A 195 3.55 -22.92 -7.27
N PRO A 196 3.99 -21.64 -7.19
CA PRO A 196 4.77 -21.17 -6.05
C PRO A 196 4.01 -21.34 -4.74
N TRP A 197 4.70 -21.83 -3.71
CA TRP A 197 4.05 -22.17 -2.45
C TRP A 197 4.99 -22.02 -1.27
N LYS A 198 4.42 -21.60 -0.14
CA LYS A 198 5.05 -21.51 1.17
C LYS A 198 4.08 -22.04 2.21
N THR A 199 4.59 -22.84 3.14
CA THR A 199 3.80 -23.32 4.28
C THR A 199 3.50 -22.18 5.24
N ALA A 200 2.39 -22.27 5.97
CA ALA A 200 2.15 -21.41 7.12
C ALA A 200 3.34 -21.47 8.10
N GLY A 201 3.68 -20.35 8.72
CA GLY A 201 4.80 -20.22 9.66
C GLY A 201 6.20 -20.24 9.03
N SER A 202 6.31 -20.29 7.70
CA SER A 202 7.62 -20.32 7.03
C SER A 202 8.38 -18.99 7.09
N TYR A 203 7.71 -17.87 7.39
CA TYR A 203 8.35 -16.57 7.55
C TYR A 203 8.80 -16.34 8.99
N SER A 204 10.03 -15.89 9.15
CA SER A 204 10.53 -15.50 10.48
C SER A 204 9.73 -14.32 11.04
N PRO A 205 9.59 -14.19 12.37
CA PRO A 205 8.93 -13.04 12.99
C PRO A 205 9.50 -11.68 12.57
N TRP A 206 10.76 -11.64 12.16
CA TRP A 206 11.46 -10.43 11.70
C TRP A 206 11.20 -10.11 10.22
N GLY A 207 11.11 -11.14 9.37
CA GLY A 207 10.89 -10.97 7.93
C GLY A 207 9.41 -10.76 7.57
N LEU A 208 8.50 -11.34 8.35
CA LEU A 208 7.07 -11.28 8.08
C LEU A 208 6.52 -9.84 7.99
N PRO A 209 6.82 -8.90 8.91
CA PRO A 209 6.31 -7.53 8.78
C PRO A 209 6.78 -6.83 7.50
N HIS A 210 8.05 -7.01 7.10
CA HIS A 210 8.60 -6.45 5.86
C HIS A 210 7.88 -7.02 4.63
N ARG A 211 7.61 -8.34 4.64
CA ARG A 211 6.84 -9.01 3.59
C ARG A 211 5.42 -8.44 3.48
N LEU A 212 4.74 -8.23 4.60
CA LEU A 212 3.39 -7.67 4.59
C LEU A 212 3.36 -6.23 4.08
N GLU A 213 4.36 -5.42 4.44
CA GLU A 213 4.51 -4.03 3.97
C GLU A 213 4.80 -3.97 2.46
N ASN A 214 5.62 -4.88 1.96
CA ASN A 214 5.86 -5.06 0.53
C ASN A 214 4.58 -5.51 -0.22
N ASN A 215 3.78 -6.38 0.39
CA ASN A 215 2.49 -6.79 -0.15
C ASN A 215 1.49 -5.64 -0.19
N ASP A 216 1.46 -4.76 0.82
CA ASP A 216 0.63 -3.55 0.83
C ASP A 216 0.97 -2.67 -0.37
N LEU A 217 2.26 -2.45 -0.65
CA LEU A 217 2.64 -1.71 -1.86
C LEU A 217 2.16 -2.43 -3.12
N ARG A 218 2.47 -3.71 -3.29
CA ARG A 218 2.11 -4.45 -4.51
C ARG A 218 0.61 -4.37 -4.78
N ILE A 219 -0.20 -4.50 -3.72
CA ILE A 219 -1.65 -4.32 -3.77
C ILE A 219 -1.99 -2.89 -4.19
N SER A 220 -1.42 -1.87 -3.56
CA SER A 220 -1.63 -0.46 -3.95
C SER A 220 -1.27 -0.19 -5.41
N THR A 221 -0.17 -0.75 -5.93
CA THR A 221 0.23 -0.61 -7.33
C THR A 221 -0.75 -1.29 -8.28
N LEU A 222 -1.19 -2.51 -7.97
CA LEU A 222 -2.20 -3.24 -8.76
C LEU A 222 -3.55 -2.51 -8.77
N LEU A 223 -3.96 -1.99 -7.62
CA LEU A 223 -5.18 -1.20 -7.45
C LEU A 223 -5.13 0.07 -8.30
N ALA A 224 -4.03 0.82 -8.20
CA ALA A 224 -3.78 2.03 -8.98
C ALA A 224 -3.78 1.74 -10.47
N ALA A 225 -3.00 0.75 -10.93
CA ALA A 225 -2.93 0.39 -12.35
C ALA A 225 -4.31 0.02 -12.91
N ASN A 226 -5.07 -0.83 -12.20
CA ASN A 226 -6.40 -1.25 -12.64
C ASN A 226 -7.38 -0.07 -12.74
N ARG A 227 -7.28 0.92 -11.84
CA ARG A 227 -8.12 2.12 -11.87
C ARG A 227 -7.95 2.91 -13.17
N HIS A 228 -6.72 3.04 -13.66
CA HIS A 228 -6.41 3.79 -14.88
C HIS A 228 -6.43 2.92 -16.15
N GLY A 229 -6.76 1.64 -16.04
CA GLY A 229 -6.64 0.69 -17.15
C GLY A 229 -5.19 0.43 -17.59
N TRP A 230 -4.22 0.76 -16.74
CA TRP A 230 -2.81 0.45 -16.98
C TRP A 230 -2.52 -1.03 -16.70
N LYS A 231 -1.47 -1.54 -17.33
CA LYS A 231 -1.09 -2.96 -17.20
C LYS A 231 0.25 -3.08 -16.49
N ILE A 232 0.29 -3.90 -15.44
CA ILE A 232 1.56 -4.36 -14.89
C ILE A 232 2.01 -5.55 -15.74
N GLN A 233 2.93 -5.30 -16.66
CA GLN A 233 3.45 -6.30 -17.60
C GLN A 233 4.27 -7.37 -16.89
N ARG A 234 5.00 -6.97 -15.84
CA ARG A 234 5.86 -7.85 -15.07
C ARG A 234 5.97 -7.39 -13.63
N TRP A 235 5.94 -8.34 -12.71
CA TRP A 235 6.30 -8.15 -11.30
C TRP A 235 7.35 -9.18 -10.92
N ILE A 236 8.43 -8.76 -10.27
CA ILE A 236 9.51 -9.61 -9.78
C ILE A 236 9.67 -9.33 -8.30
N ASP A 237 9.47 -10.35 -7.46
CA ASP A 237 9.63 -10.24 -6.02
C ASP A 237 11.10 -10.32 -5.57
N ASP A 238 11.34 -10.15 -4.27
CA ASP A 238 12.67 -10.16 -3.65
C ASP A 238 13.37 -11.51 -3.83
N ASP A 239 12.64 -12.62 -3.69
CA ASP A 239 13.18 -13.98 -3.82
C ASP A 239 13.62 -14.25 -5.27
N GLN A 240 12.80 -13.81 -6.24
CA GLN A 240 13.11 -13.86 -7.65
C GLN A 240 14.29 -12.93 -8.00
N LEU A 241 14.32 -11.70 -7.49
CA LEU A 241 15.43 -10.76 -7.69
C LEU A 241 16.74 -11.30 -7.12
N ARG A 242 16.71 -11.89 -5.92
CA ARG A 242 17.88 -12.57 -5.33
C ARG A 242 18.37 -13.68 -6.24
N THR A 243 17.47 -14.53 -6.72
CA THR A 243 17.82 -15.62 -7.63
C THR A 243 18.44 -15.07 -8.92
N MET A 244 17.79 -14.08 -9.54
CA MET A 244 18.23 -13.46 -10.79
C MET A 244 19.57 -12.73 -10.66
N HIS A 245 19.82 -12.07 -9.53
CA HIS A 245 20.99 -11.20 -9.35
C HIS A 245 22.15 -11.87 -8.58
N SER A 246 21.96 -13.09 -8.05
CA SER A 246 22.94 -13.79 -7.18
C SER A 246 24.26 -14.20 -7.88
N LYS A 247 24.35 -14.09 -9.22
CA LYS A 247 25.56 -14.50 -9.94
C LYS A 247 26.74 -13.59 -9.60
N LYS A 248 27.85 -14.17 -9.14
CA LYS A 248 29.08 -13.43 -8.79
C LYS A 248 29.61 -12.53 -9.92
N SER A 249 29.44 -12.94 -11.17
CA SER A 249 29.84 -12.18 -12.37
C SER A 249 29.08 -10.87 -12.54
N GLU A 250 28.04 -10.62 -11.73
CA GLU A 250 27.13 -9.49 -11.89
C GLU A 250 27.22 -8.50 -10.72
N ARG A 251 28.28 -8.60 -9.90
CA ARG A 251 28.62 -7.60 -8.89
C ARG A 251 29.14 -6.35 -9.59
N VAL A 252 28.68 -5.18 -9.13
CA VAL A 252 29.17 -3.89 -9.59
C VAL A 252 30.25 -3.41 -8.64
N LYS A 253 31.24 -2.71 -9.17
CA LYS A 253 32.31 -2.07 -8.39
C LYS A 253 32.05 -0.58 -8.31
N TRP A 254 32.35 0.02 -7.17
CA TRP A 254 32.29 1.46 -6.97
C TRP A 254 33.34 1.90 -5.97
N GLN A 255 33.63 3.19 -5.96
CA GLN A 255 34.53 3.81 -5.00
C GLN A 255 33.74 4.77 -4.13
N ARG A 256 34.11 4.85 -2.85
CA ARG A 256 33.59 5.85 -1.91
C ARG A 256 34.73 6.46 -1.08
N PRO A 257 34.57 7.68 -0.54
CA PRO A 257 35.53 8.24 0.40
C PRO A 257 35.71 7.33 1.62
N LYS A 258 36.96 7.12 2.05
CA LYS A 258 37.31 6.38 3.28
C LYS A 258 36.80 7.12 4.52
N ASP A 259 36.90 8.45 4.51
CA ASP A 259 36.32 9.35 5.51
C ASP A 259 35.22 10.20 4.85
N PRO A 260 33.93 10.00 5.19
CA PRO A 260 32.82 10.79 4.63
C PRO A 260 32.95 12.30 4.87
N ARG A 261 33.72 12.74 5.89
CA ARG A 261 33.97 14.16 6.18
C ARG A 261 35.03 14.76 5.25
N LYS A 262 35.79 13.93 4.54
CA LYS A 262 36.82 14.31 3.58
C LYS A 262 36.48 13.72 2.21
N PRO A 263 35.48 14.27 1.49
CA PRO A 263 35.04 13.71 0.21
C PRO A 263 36.14 13.68 -0.87
N ASN A 264 37.18 14.51 -0.73
CA ASN A 264 38.34 14.55 -1.63
C ASN A 264 39.54 13.74 -1.10
N GLY A 265 39.35 12.90 -0.07
CA GLY A 265 40.40 12.09 0.56
C GLY A 265 40.64 10.76 -0.15
N GLU A 266 41.35 9.85 0.53
CA GLU A 266 41.51 8.45 0.07
C GLU A 266 40.14 7.81 -0.18
N THR A 267 40.03 7.06 -1.28
CA THR A 267 38.84 6.26 -1.58
C THR A 267 39.08 4.78 -1.31
N VAL A 268 37.99 4.05 -1.04
CA VAL A 268 37.99 2.59 -0.91
C VAL A 268 37.14 2.02 -2.05
N GLU A 269 37.66 1.03 -2.77
CA GLU A 269 36.90 0.25 -3.74
C GLU A 269 36.05 -0.80 -3.01
N GLU A 270 34.78 -0.86 -3.35
CA GLU A 270 33.84 -1.86 -2.87
C GLU A 270 33.09 -2.51 -4.03
N GLU A 271 32.50 -3.68 -3.76
CA GLU A 271 31.66 -4.38 -4.70
C GLU A 271 30.41 -4.97 -4.05
N GLY A 272 29.34 -5.11 -4.84
CA GLY A 272 28.10 -5.69 -4.37
C GLY A 272 27.05 -5.82 -5.46
N THR A 273 25.90 -6.34 -5.03
CA THR A 273 24.83 -6.76 -5.92
C THR A 273 23.59 -5.93 -5.59
N VAL A 274 22.96 -5.36 -6.62
CA VAL A 274 21.65 -4.73 -6.44
C VAL A 274 20.65 -5.82 -6.13
N VAL A 275 20.02 -5.78 -4.96
CA VAL A 275 18.83 -6.59 -4.66
C VAL A 275 17.79 -5.65 -4.09
N ALA A 276 16.87 -5.25 -4.96
CA ALA A 276 15.70 -4.48 -4.55
C ALA A 276 14.72 -5.36 -3.78
N ASP A 277 13.78 -4.74 -3.07
CA ASP A 277 12.66 -5.50 -2.52
C ASP A 277 11.81 -6.01 -3.68
N HIS A 278 11.38 -5.14 -4.59
CA HIS A 278 10.61 -5.53 -5.77
C HIS A 278 11.07 -4.81 -7.04
N TYR A 279 10.70 -5.38 -8.19
CA TYR A 279 10.74 -4.73 -9.48
C TYR A 279 9.40 -4.89 -10.18
N PHE A 280 8.92 -3.83 -10.83
CA PHE A 280 7.76 -3.94 -11.70
C PHE A 280 7.89 -3.08 -12.95
N TRP A 281 7.26 -3.57 -14.02
CA TRP A 281 7.08 -2.87 -15.28
C TRP A 281 5.60 -2.52 -15.44
N LEU A 282 5.33 -1.21 -15.44
CA LEU A 282 4.01 -0.64 -15.70
C LEU A 282 3.95 -0.09 -17.13
N ASP A 283 2.89 -0.44 -17.84
CA ASP A 283 2.55 0.04 -19.18
C ASP A 283 1.32 0.95 -19.09
N THR A 284 1.53 2.22 -19.41
CA THR A 284 0.50 3.28 -19.48
C THR A 284 0.32 3.80 -20.91
N GLY A 285 0.75 3.03 -21.92
CA GLY A 285 1.12 3.52 -23.25
C GLY A 285 2.57 4.05 -23.31
N LYS A 286 3.19 4.25 -22.15
CA LYS A 286 4.63 4.40 -21.94
C LYS A 286 5.09 3.33 -20.96
N ASN A 287 6.32 2.88 -21.09
CA ASN A 287 6.91 1.87 -20.21
C ASN A 287 7.63 2.52 -19.03
N TRP A 288 7.22 2.14 -17.82
CA TRP A 288 7.82 2.61 -16.57
C TRP A 288 8.39 1.42 -15.81
N HIS A 289 9.69 1.43 -15.60
CA HIS A 289 10.42 0.34 -14.95
C HIS A 289 10.93 0.81 -13.59
N ASN A 290 10.41 0.18 -12.55
CA ASN A 290 10.57 0.66 -11.19
C ASN A 290 11.14 -0.46 -10.33
N PHE A 291 12.29 -0.21 -9.73
CA PHE A 291 12.69 -0.87 -8.50
C PHE A 291 11.96 -0.25 -7.33
N TYR A 292 11.73 -1.05 -6.31
CA TYR A 292 11.04 -0.63 -5.11
C TYR A 292 11.81 -1.07 -3.86
N GLU A 293 11.80 -0.19 -2.85
CA GLU A 293 12.50 -0.32 -1.58
C GLU A 293 11.60 0.12 -0.42
N TYR A 294 11.44 -0.73 0.60
CA TYR A 294 10.74 -0.39 1.83
C TYR A 294 11.73 -0.27 3.00
N ASP A 295 12.09 0.95 3.37
CA ASP A 295 12.95 1.22 4.53
C ASP A 295 12.13 1.31 5.82
N ARG A 296 12.20 0.25 6.64
CA ARG A 296 11.51 0.18 7.94
C ARG A 296 12.19 1.00 9.05
N GLY A 297 13.22 1.80 8.73
CA GLY A 297 14.05 2.48 9.71
C GLY A 297 14.88 1.56 10.61
N THR A 298 14.95 0.25 10.29
CA THR A 298 15.76 -0.74 11.03
C THR A 298 17.24 -0.68 10.65
N LYS A 299 17.57 -0.05 9.52
CA LYS A 299 18.94 0.23 9.09
C LYS A 299 19.38 1.57 9.66
N THR A 300 20.56 1.62 10.28
CA THR A 300 21.19 2.89 10.65
C THR A 300 21.45 3.73 9.40
N VAL A 301 21.28 5.05 9.54
CA VAL A 301 21.44 6.03 8.45
C VAL A 301 22.88 6.04 7.91
N GLN A 302 23.86 6.05 8.82
CA GLN A 302 25.31 5.94 8.57
C GLN A 302 25.96 5.35 9.84
N TYR A 303 26.83 4.34 9.70
CA TYR A 303 27.66 3.88 10.84
C TYR A 303 28.97 4.66 10.91
N GLN A 304 29.46 4.91 12.12
CA GLN A 304 30.79 5.47 12.35
C GLN A 304 31.91 4.42 12.18
N GLU A 305 31.57 3.12 12.22
CA GLU A 305 32.51 2.01 12.08
C GLU A 305 32.20 1.18 10.81
N PRO A 306 33.00 1.32 9.73
CA PRO A 306 32.73 0.71 8.43
C PRO A 306 32.78 -0.83 8.38
N GLU A 307 33.37 -1.48 9.37
CA GLU A 307 33.78 -2.90 9.28
C GLU A 307 32.68 -3.90 9.70
N GLN A 308 31.58 -3.44 10.31
CA GLN A 308 30.64 -4.34 11.00
C GLN A 308 29.23 -4.47 10.37
N ASN A 309 28.89 -3.76 9.29
CA ASN A 309 27.53 -3.92 8.75
C ASN A 309 27.38 -3.73 7.24
N ASP A 310 26.97 -4.81 6.57
CA ASP A 310 26.60 -4.84 5.14
C ASP A 310 25.26 -4.18 4.81
N GLN A 311 24.59 -3.57 5.80
CA GLN A 311 23.22 -3.06 5.67
C GLN A 311 23.10 -1.53 5.62
N ASP A 312 24.12 -0.83 5.12
CA ASP A 312 24.05 0.62 4.95
C ASP A 312 23.18 1.02 3.74
N PHE A 313 22.23 1.94 3.96
CA PHE A 313 21.43 2.52 2.88
C PHE A 313 22.32 3.28 1.89
N GLU A 314 23.36 3.96 2.36
CA GLU A 314 24.31 4.67 1.50
C GLU A 314 24.98 3.71 0.50
N ARG A 315 25.49 2.56 0.98
CA ARG A 315 26.06 1.50 0.12
C ARG A 315 25.04 1.00 -0.90
N LYS A 316 23.76 0.93 -0.54
CA LYS A 316 22.69 0.55 -1.47
C LYS A 316 22.54 1.56 -2.61
N ILE A 317 22.59 2.87 -2.31
CA ILE A 317 22.54 3.92 -3.34
C ILE A 317 23.79 3.89 -4.24
N TYR A 318 24.97 3.68 -3.67
CA TYR A 318 26.19 3.46 -4.44
C TYR A 318 26.02 2.28 -5.41
N THR A 319 25.52 1.15 -4.90
CA THR A 319 25.30 -0.06 -5.69
C THR A 319 24.32 0.18 -6.83
N PHE A 320 23.17 0.82 -6.59
CA PHE A 320 22.20 1.16 -7.64
C PHE A 320 22.79 2.11 -8.69
N THR A 321 23.51 3.14 -8.25
CA THR A 321 24.12 4.11 -9.16
C THR A 321 25.20 3.46 -10.02
N ALA A 322 26.07 2.65 -9.43
CA ALA A 322 27.09 1.88 -10.15
C ALA A 322 26.47 0.85 -11.11
N TYR A 323 25.41 0.16 -10.68
CA TYR A 323 24.67 -0.81 -11.50
C TYR A 323 24.09 -0.18 -12.75
N TYR A 324 23.49 1.01 -12.62
CA TYR A 324 23.02 1.75 -13.79
C TYR A 324 24.17 2.19 -14.70
N LYS A 325 25.23 2.80 -14.14
CA LYS A 325 26.37 3.32 -14.92
C LYS A 325 27.16 2.22 -15.64
N SER A 326 27.24 1.02 -15.06
CA SER A 326 27.90 -0.14 -15.66
C SER A 326 27.20 -0.68 -16.92
N GLY A 327 25.94 -0.29 -17.16
CA GLY A 327 25.13 -0.83 -18.24
C GLY A 327 24.50 -2.20 -17.94
N LEU A 328 24.85 -2.84 -16.81
CA LEU A 328 24.26 -4.13 -16.41
C LEU A 328 22.74 -4.04 -16.24
N TYR A 329 22.22 -2.89 -15.79
CA TYR A 329 20.77 -2.66 -15.78
C TYR A 329 20.13 -2.86 -17.15
N ALA A 330 20.66 -2.21 -18.20
CA ALA A 330 20.11 -2.30 -19.55
C ALA A 330 20.30 -3.69 -20.17
N GLN A 331 21.36 -4.42 -19.79
CA GLN A 331 21.56 -5.80 -20.21
C GLN A 331 20.53 -6.74 -19.59
N ARG A 332 20.19 -6.53 -18.31
CA ARG A 332 19.25 -7.39 -17.58
C ARG A 332 17.78 -7.05 -17.86
N TYR A 333 17.50 -5.78 -18.12
CA TYR A 333 16.17 -5.24 -18.41
C TYR A 333 16.19 -4.52 -19.76
N PRO A 334 16.42 -5.25 -20.89
CA PRO A 334 16.52 -4.64 -22.21
C PRO A 334 15.27 -3.85 -22.61
N GLU A 335 14.10 -4.30 -22.18
CA GLU A 335 12.82 -3.61 -22.38
C GLU A 335 12.79 -2.20 -21.76
N ALA A 336 13.60 -1.96 -20.74
CA ALA A 336 13.65 -0.70 -20.02
C ALA A 336 14.68 0.29 -20.58
N GLY A 337 15.65 -0.19 -21.36
CA GLY A 337 16.79 0.62 -21.81
C GLY A 337 17.45 1.40 -20.67
N LYS A 338 17.27 2.72 -20.66
CA LYS A 338 17.86 3.65 -19.67
C LYS A 338 16.84 4.21 -18.66
N SER A 339 15.62 3.68 -18.59
CA SER A 339 14.52 4.27 -17.80
C SER A 339 14.46 3.80 -16.33
N MET A 340 15.60 3.49 -15.70
CA MET A 340 15.62 2.95 -14.34
C MET A 340 15.08 3.96 -13.31
N ARG A 341 14.15 3.52 -12.47
CA ARG A 341 13.71 4.25 -11.27
C ARG A 341 13.83 3.39 -10.03
N VAL A 342 14.05 4.04 -8.91
CA VAL A 342 14.07 3.43 -7.58
C VAL A 342 13.09 4.21 -6.71
N LEU A 343 11.98 3.56 -6.38
CA LEU A 343 10.91 4.07 -5.54
C LEU A 343 11.17 3.62 -4.10
N ILE A 344 11.43 4.57 -3.21
CA ILE A 344 11.84 4.33 -1.82
C ILE A 344 10.72 4.80 -0.90
N VAL A 345 10.23 3.90 -0.06
CA VAL A 345 9.23 4.19 0.96
C VAL A 345 9.83 4.04 2.32
N THR A 346 9.52 4.95 3.22
CA THR A 346 10.03 4.90 4.59
C THR A 346 8.97 5.20 5.64
N SER A 347 9.30 5.02 6.91
CA SER A 347 8.36 5.10 8.02
C SER A 347 7.92 6.52 8.40
N SER A 348 8.69 7.56 8.09
CA SER A 348 8.39 8.93 8.50
C SER A 348 9.01 9.99 7.59
N GLU A 349 8.47 11.20 7.62
CA GLU A 349 8.98 12.33 6.84
C GLU A 349 10.41 12.71 7.24
N ALA A 350 10.74 12.69 8.54
CA ALA A 350 12.10 12.94 9.00
C ALA A 350 13.11 11.94 8.41
N ARG A 351 12.75 10.65 8.40
CA ARG A 351 13.57 9.59 7.81
C ARG A 351 13.67 9.78 6.29
N LEU A 352 12.57 10.16 5.62
CA LEU A 352 12.55 10.47 4.19
C LEU A 352 13.60 11.53 3.84
N GLN A 353 13.62 12.64 4.57
CA GLN A 353 14.58 13.72 4.34
C GLN A 353 16.04 13.24 4.53
N SER A 354 16.30 12.39 5.53
CA SER A 354 17.64 11.80 5.72
C SER A 354 18.05 10.89 4.56
N LEU A 355 17.17 9.98 4.12
CA LEU A 355 17.46 9.06 3.01
C LEU A 355 17.66 9.82 1.68
N LYS A 356 16.85 10.85 1.45
CA LYS A 356 16.98 11.73 0.29
C LYS A 356 18.31 12.48 0.30
N ALA A 357 18.71 13.07 1.42
CA ALA A 357 19.99 13.78 1.55
C ALA A 357 21.20 12.86 1.31
N ILE A 358 21.18 11.64 1.85
CA ILE A 358 22.22 10.64 1.57
C ILE A 358 22.27 10.34 0.06
N THR A 359 21.11 10.09 -0.53
CA THR A 359 21.02 9.75 -1.95
C THR A 359 21.57 10.86 -2.83
N GLU A 360 21.23 12.11 -2.53
CA GLU A 360 21.76 13.28 -3.21
C GLU A 360 23.28 13.39 -3.04
N GLY A 361 23.80 13.17 -1.83
CA GLY A 361 25.23 13.15 -1.55
C GLY A 361 25.99 12.12 -2.38
N VAL A 362 25.51 10.87 -2.41
CA VAL A 362 26.11 9.79 -3.20
C VAL A 362 26.08 10.11 -4.70
N VAL A 363 24.93 10.55 -5.22
CA VAL A 363 24.81 10.90 -6.64
C VAL A 363 25.75 12.04 -7.00
N ASN A 364 25.87 13.07 -6.16
CA ASN A 364 26.81 14.18 -6.39
C ASN A 364 28.26 13.69 -6.45
N GLN A 365 28.67 12.82 -5.52
CA GLN A 365 30.03 12.25 -5.47
C GLN A 365 30.35 11.38 -6.68
N MET A 366 29.38 10.61 -7.17
CA MET A 366 29.58 9.71 -8.30
C MET A 366 29.46 10.39 -9.67
N SER A 367 29.05 11.65 -9.75
CA SER A 367 28.74 12.32 -11.02
C SER A 367 29.94 13.03 -11.63
N ASN A 368 30.15 12.83 -12.93
CA ASN A 368 31.28 13.44 -13.65
C ASN A 368 31.00 14.88 -14.12
N ASN A 369 29.73 15.25 -14.24
CA ASN A 369 29.27 16.56 -14.68
C ASN A 369 27.82 16.82 -14.22
N ASP A 370 27.33 18.03 -14.44
CA ASP A 370 25.98 18.45 -14.03
C ASP A 370 24.86 17.63 -14.68
N LYS A 371 25.03 17.23 -15.95
CA LYS A 371 24.03 16.43 -16.67
C LYS A 371 23.92 15.01 -16.11
N ASP A 372 25.06 14.39 -15.77
CA ASP A 372 25.11 13.09 -15.11
C ASP A 372 24.50 13.17 -13.70
N ARG A 373 24.79 14.25 -12.97
CA ARG A 373 24.19 14.54 -11.67
C ARG A 373 22.67 14.64 -11.75
N GLU A 374 22.16 15.50 -12.63
CA GLU A 374 20.71 15.68 -12.80
C GLU A 374 20.03 14.38 -13.20
N SER A 375 20.58 13.66 -14.20
CA SER A 375 20.06 12.36 -14.61
C SER A 375 20.12 11.32 -13.49
N GLY A 376 21.14 11.37 -12.63
CA GLY A 376 21.29 10.51 -11.46
C GLY A 376 20.21 10.73 -10.42
N LEU A 377 19.97 11.99 -10.07
CA LEU A 377 18.97 12.39 -9.08
C LEU A 377 17.55 12.00 -9.52
N MET A 378 17.23 12.16 -10.81
CA MET A 378 15.90 11.87 -11.34
C MET A 378 15.46 10.40 -11.22
N ARG A 379 16.37 9.48 -10.89
CA ARG A 379 16.06 8.04 -10.72
C ARG A 379 15.48 7.71 -9.36
N TYR A 380 15.69 8.54 -8.34
CA TYR A 380 15.32 8.23 -6.96
C TYR A 380 14.11 9.04 -6.51
N TRP A 381 13.09 8.32 -6.03
CA TRP A 381 11.81 8.87 -5.62
C TRP A 381 11.50 8.39 -4.21
N PHE A 382 10.97 9.27 -3.37
CA PHE A 382 10.76 9.02 -1.96
C PHE A 382 9.34 9.32 -1.55
N THR A 383 8.77 8.48 -0.68
CA THR A 383 7.52 8.77 0.01
C THR A 383 7.48 8.05 1.36
N THR A 384 6.39 8.21 2.10
CA THR A 384 6.20 7.61 3.41
C THR A 384 5.12 6.54 3.40
N ALA A 385 5.25 5.57 4.30
CA ALA A 385 4.37 4.42 4.41
C ALA A 385 2.90 4.82 4.60
N ASP A 386 2.63 5.89 5.33
CA ASP A 386 1.28 6.42 5.55
C ASP A 386 0.64 7.00 4.27
N LYS A 387 1.43 7.45 3.30
CA LYS A 387 0.94 7.97 2.02
C LYS A 387 0.67 6.87 0.97
N ILE A 388 1.26 5.69 1.17
CA ILE A 388 1.14 4.56 0.22
C ILE A 388 0.27 3.42 0.74
N ARG A 389 0.18 3.29 2.07
CA ARG A 389 -0.62 2.27 2.70
C ARG A 389 -2.04 2.62 2.36
N PRO A 390 -2.72 1.74 1.63
CA PRO A 390 -4.05 2.05 1.17
C PRO A 390 -4.94 2.13 2.41
N THR A 391 -5.24 3.36 2.82
CA THR A 391 -6.32 3.62 3.74
C THR A 391 -7.63 3.36 3.02
N TRP A 392 -8.73 3.26 3.75
CA TRP A 392 -10.02 3.14 3.07
C TRP A 392 -10.34 4.46 2.34
N GLU A 393 -9.81 5.62 2.78
CA GLU A 393 -9.86 6.88 2.04
C GLU A 393 -9.16 6.69 0.69
N ASP A 394 -7.97 6.09 0.67
CA ASP A 394 -7.16 5.87 -0.54
C ASP A 394 -7.75 4.85 -1.51
N TYR A 395 -8.59 3.95 -0.99
CA TYR A 395 -9.34 3.01 -1.81
C TYR A 395 -10.30 3.73 -2.78
N PHE A 396 -10.72 4.95 -2.41
CA PHE A 396 -11.61 5.79 -3.22
C PHE A 396 -11.07 7.19 -3.50
N SER A 397 -9.89 7.54 -2.97
CA SER A 397 -9.23 8.82 -3.24
C SER A 397 -9.01 8.95 -4.73
N GLU A 398 -9.08 10.16 -5.26
CA GLU A 398 -8.78 10.38 -6.67
C GLU A 398 -7.31 10.16 -7.00
N SER A 399 -6.44 10.29 -6.00
CA SER A 399 -4.99 10.11 -6.07
C SER A 399 -4.54 8.79 -5.47
N THR A 400 -3.80 8.00 -6.24
CA THR A 400 -3.23 6.71 -5.81
C THR A 400 -1.71 6.76 -5.68
N LEU A 401 -1.09 5.62 -5.39
CA LEU A 401 0.37 5.45 -5.38
C LEU A 401 1.06 5.97 -6.65
N LEU A 402 0.42 5.89 -7.81
CA LEU A 402 1.08 6.13 -9.10
C LEU A 402 0.81 7.53 -9.68
N ASP A 403 -0.40 8.04 -9.50
CA ASP A 403 -0.90 9.32 -10.04
C ASP A 403 -1.06 10.41 -8.96
N GLY A 404 -0.99 10.04 -7.68
CA GLY A 404 -1.03 11.00 -6.57
C GLY A 404 0.28 11.77 -6.41
N GLU A 405 0.16 13.06 -6.11
CA GLU A 405 1.29 13.91 -5.71
C GLU A 405 1.76 13.57 -4.29
N ILE A 406 2.32 12.39 -4.12
CA ILE A 406 2.79 11.88 -2.83
C ILE A 406 4.29 11.60 -2.80
N TRP A 407 4.98 11.77 -3.93
CA TRP A 407 6.39 11.44 -4.05
C TRP A 407 7.27 12.68 -4.17
N VAL A 408 8.41 12.67 -3.47
CA VAL A 408 9.47 13.66 -3.61
C VAL A 408 10.61 13.04 -4.42
N ARG A 409 11.02 13.69 -5.49
CA ARG A 409 12.19 13.26 -6.29
C ARG A 409 13.49 13.80 -5.68
N ALA A 410 14.59 13.06 -5.74
CA ALA A 410 15.89 13.61 -5.37
C ALA A 410 16.23 14.86 -6.20
N GLY A 411 16.87 15.85 -5.59
CA GLY A 411 17.13 17.17 -6.16
C GLY A 411 15.91 18.11 -6.18
N GLN A 412 14.76 17.70 -5.66
CA GLN A 412 13.53 18.49 -5.64
C GLN A 412 12.84 18.43 -4.28
N ASN A 413 12.01 19.43 -3.97
CA ASN A 413 11.24 19.50 -2.71
C ASN A 413 9.73 19.48 -2.93
N GLN A 414 9.28 19.43 -4.18
CA GLN A 414 7.85 19.37 -4.52
C GLN A 414 7.39 17.92 -4.61
N LEU A 415 6.16 17.69 -4.13
CA LEU A 415 5.46 16.44 -4.36
C LEU A 415 5.07 16.31 -5.83
N ARG A 416 5.10 15.09 -6.34
CA ARG A 416 4.79 14.74 -7.73
C ARG A 416 4.16 13.37 -7.84
N ALA A 417 3.39 13.17 -8.90
CA ALA A 417 3.00 11.85 -9.37
C ALA A 417 4.22 11.11 -9.95
N VAL A 418 4.28 9.79 -9.76
CA VAL A 418 5.32 8.95 -10.40
C VAL A 418 5.08 8.84 -11.89
N ILE A 419 3.82 8.82 -12.30
CA ILE A 419 3.37 8.78 -13.68
C ILE A 419 2.79 10.15 -14.05
N TRP A 420 3.31 10.76 -15.12
CA TRP A 420 2.90 12.08 -15.62
C TRP A 420 2.84 12.12 -17.14
#